data_AF-A0A2G9TIV2-F1
#
_entry.id   AF-A0A2G9TIV2-F1
#
_cell.length_a   1.000
_cell.length_b   1.000
_cell.length_c   1.000
_cell.angle_alpha   90.00
_cell.angle_beta   90.00
_cell.angle_gamma   90.00
#
_symmetry.space_group_name_H-M   'P 1'
#
loop_
_entity.id
_entity.type
_entity.pdbx_description
1 polymer ?
#
loop_
_entity_poly.entity_id
_entity_poly.type
_entity_poly.pdbx_seq_one_letter_code
_entity_poly.pdbx_strand_id
1 'polypeptide(L)'
;MTTIRPFDVMDMLKFNNVNLDSMTETYGFNFYLYYLVNWPEYYQVAEHPNGQIMGYIMGKAEGRDENWHGHVTALSVAPDYRRLGLGARMMHTLEHISEMKKAYFVDLFVRVSNHIAISMYKALGYVVYREIIDYYSGPRDENAY
;
A
#
# COMPACT_ATOMS: atom_id res chain seq x y z
N MET A 1 -0.37 -22.35 2.90
CA MET A 1 0.50 -21.24 3.33
C MET A 1 0.17 -20.02 2.49
N THR A 2 0.17 -18.80 3.06
CA THR A 2 -0.09 -17.57 2.29
C THR A 2 0.96 -17.34 1.21
N THR A 3 0.50 -17.01 0.01
CA THR A 3 1.37 -16.73 -1.15
C THR A 3 1.36 -15.24 -1.43
N ILE A 4 2.54 -14.61 -1.52
CA ILE A 4 2.66 -13.27 -2.09
C ILE A 4 3.03 -13.42 -3.55
N ARG A 5 2.25 -12.79 -4.44
CA ARG A 5 2.45 -12.85 -5.89
C ARG A 5 2.13 -11.51 -6.54
N PRO A 6 2.57 -11.28 -7.79
CA PRO A 6 2.15 -10.13 -8.56
C PRO A 6 0.62 -10.03 -8.66
N PHE A 7 0.14 -8.79 -8.72
CA PHE A 7 -1.27 -8.48 -8.91
C PHE A 7 -1.71 -8.83 -10.34
N ASP A 8 -2.82 -9.54 -10.48
CA ASP A 8 -3.48 -9.81 -11.76
C ASP A 8 -4.74 -8.95 -11.90
N VAL A 9 -5.09 -8.53 -13.12
CA VAL A 9 -6.30 -7.73 -13.38
C VAL A 9 -7.56 -8.37 -12.79
N MET A 10 -7.67 -9.70 -12.82
CA MET A 10 -8.83 -10.43 -12.29
C MET A 10 -8.89 -10.40 -10.76
N ASP A 11 -7.81 -10.07 -10.06
CA ASP A 11 -7.83 -9.88 -8.60
C ASP A 11 -8.70 -8.67 -8.21
N MET A 12 -8.90 -7.72 -9.14
CA MET A 12 -9.80 -6.58 -8.92
C MET A 12 -11.24 -7.00 -8.62
N LEU A 13 -11.63 -8.19 -9.09
CA LEU A 13 -12.97 -8.74 -8.85
C LEU A 13 -13.08 -9.50 -7.52
N LYS A 14 -11.95 -9.75 -6.85
CA LYS A 14 -11.86 -10.63 -5.67
C LYS A 14 -11.57 -9.90 -4.37
N PHE A 15 -10.87 -8.77 -4.44
CA PHE A 15 -10.39 -8.04 -3.26
C PHE A 15 -11.40 -7.05 -2.64
N ASN A 16 -12.69 -7.16 -2.98
CA ASN A 16 -13.77 -6.35 -2.39
C ASN A 16 -13.80 -6.44 -0.86
N ASN A 17 -13.51 -7.63 -0.29
CA ASN A 17 -13.39 -7.81 1.15
C ASN A 17 -12.31 -6.93 1.79
N VAL A 18 -11.22 -6.64 1.06
CA VAL A 18 -10.14 -5.75 1.50
C VAL A 18 -10.56 -4.28 1.37
N ASN A 19 -11.27 -3.93 0.28
CA ASN A 19 -11.68 -2.55 -0.01
C ASN A 19 -12.90 -2.07 0.77
N LEU A 20 -13.68 -2.96 1.39
CA LEU A 20 -14.79 -2.60 2.27
C LEU A 20 -14.32 -2.10 3.66
N ASP A 21 -13.02 -2.17 3.93
CA ASP A 21 -12.43 -1.61 5.14
C ASP A 21 -12.50 -0.08 5.13
N SER A 22 -13.03 0.51 6.20
CA SER A 22 -13.20 1.97 6.30
C SER A 22 -11.90 2.76 6.22
N MET A 23 -10.75 2.13 6.50
CA MET A 23 -9.43 2.76 6.43
C MET A 23 -8.75 2.58 5.06
N THR A 24 -9.34 1.79 4.16
CA THR A 24 -8.81 1.56 2.82
C THR A 24 -9.33 2.64 1.87
N GLU A 25 -8.40 3.39 1.27
CA GLU A 25 -8.75 4.29 0.18
C GLU A 25 -9.02 3.48 -1.09
N THR A 26 -10.20 3.69 -1.68
CA THR A 26 -10.64 2.98 -2.88
C THR A 26 -10.60 3.89 -4.11
N TYR A 27 -10.11 3.37 -5.22
CA TYR A 27 -9.99 4.12 -6.47
C TYR A 27 -10.90 3.58 -7.57
N GLY A 28 -11.12 4.38 -8.61
CA GLY A 28 -11.79 3.91 -9.82
C GLY A 28 -10.97 2.86 -10.57
N PHE A 29 -11.64 2.02 -11.36
CA PHE A 29 -11.01 0.94 -12.13
C PHE A 29 -9.80 1.38 -12.97
N ASN A 30 -9.92 2.52 -13.65
CA ASN A 30 -8.85 3.08 -14.49
C ASN A 30 -7.58 3.40 -13.70
N PHE A 31 -7.69 3.78 -12.42
CA PHE A 31 -6.55 4.12 -11.59
C PHE A 31 -5.72 2.87 -11.27
N TYR A 32 -6.37 1.79 -10.83
CA TYR A 32 -5.69 0.53 -10.59
C TYR A 32 -5.04 -0.04 -11.86
N LEU A 33 -5.73 0.01 -13.01
CA LEU A 33 -5.15 -0.42 -14.29
C LEU A 33 -3.93 0.42 -14.68
N TYR A 34 -4.00 1.73 -14.49
CA TYR A 34 -2.88 2.62 -14.78
C TYR A 34 -1.63 2.21 -13.97
N TYR A 35 -1.80 1.90 -12.69
CA TYR A 35 -0.69 1.42 -11.86
C TYR A 35 -0.15 0.08 -12.32
N LEU A 36 -1.04 -0.88 -12.63
CA LEU A 36 -0.63 -2.19 -13.10
C LEU A 36 0.15 -2.14 -14.42
N VAL A 37 -0.19 -1.23 -15.33
CA VAL A 37 0.52 -1.08 -16.61
C VAL A 37 1.88 -0.39 -16.44
N ASN A 38 1.98 0.61 -15.57
CA ASN A 38 3.19 1.43 -15.46
C ASN A 38 4.20 0.90 -14.42
N TRP A 39 3.73 0.24 -13.35
CA TRP A 39 4.56 -0.28 -12.27
C TRP A 39 4.08 -1.66 -11.78
N PRO A 40 3.97 -2.67 -12.67
CA PRO A 40 3.49 -4.01 -12.29
C PRO A 40 4.33 -4.65 -11.17
N GLU A 41 5.62 -4.36 -11.11
CA GLU A 41 6.52 -4.86 -10.08
C GLU A 41 6.16 -4.35 -8.67
N TYR A 42 5.62 -3.13 -8.56
CA TYR A 42 5.17 -2.53 -7.31
C TYR A 42 3.78 -2.99 -6.85
N TYR A 43 3.12 -3.84 -7.64
CA TYR A 43 1.74 -4.24 -7.40
C TYR A 43 1.67 -5.73 -7.05
N GLN A 44 1.32 -6.03 -5.80
CA GLN A 44 1.31 -7.39 -5.28
C GLN A 44 0.07 -7.67 -4.43
N VAL A 45 -0.28 -8.95 -4.35
CA VAL A 45 -1.34 -9.46 -3.47
C VAL A 45 -0.79 -10.52 -2.52
N ALA A 46 -1.37 -10.58 -1.34
CA ALA A 46 -1.30 -11.73 -0.45
C ALA A 46 -2.55 -12.59 -0.65
N GLU A 47 -2.35 -13.83 -1.10
CA GLU A 47 -3.43 -14.77 -1.40
C GLU A 47 -3.44 -15.94 -0.40
N HIS A 48 -4.63 -16.24 0.11
CA HIS A 48 -4.89 -17.39 0.95
C HIS A 48 -4.96 -18.66 0.09
N PRO A 49 -4.59 -19.86 0.61
CA PRO A 49 -4.66 -21.12 -0.15
C PRO A 49 -6.01 -21.48 -0.78
N ASN A 50 -7.12 -20.87 -0.33
CA ASN A 50 -8.45 -21.04 -0.92
C ASN A 50 -8.74 -20.07 -2.07
N GLY A 51 -7.77 -19.25 -2.50
CA GLY A 51 -7.89 -18.26 -3.57
C GLY A 51 -8.47 -16.91 -3.13
N GLN A 52 -8.70 -16.69 -1.83
CA GLN A 52 -9.15 -15.38 -1.32
C GLN A 52 -7.99 -14.40 -1.21
N ILE A 53 -8.23 -13.15 -1.61
CA ILE A 53 -7.28 -12.06 -1.41
C ILE A 53 -7.32 -11.63 0.06
N MET A 54 -6.18 -11.77 0.73
CA MET A 54 -5.98 -11.40 2.13
C MET A 54 -5.57 -9.93 2.26
N GLY A 55 -4.92 -9.38 1.24
CA GLY A 55 -4.45 -8.01 1.20
C GLY A 55 -3.70 -7.71 -0.09
N TYR A 56 -3.42 -6.44 -0.34
CA TYR A 56 -2.62 -6.01 -1.49
C TYR A 56 -1.77 -4.80 -1.12
N ILE A 57 -0.72 -4.60 -1.90
CA ILE A 57 0.08 -3.39 -1.92
C ILE A 57 0.16 -2.88 -3.35
N MET A 58 0.01 -1.57 -3.51
CA MET A 58 0.12 -0.88 -4.78
C MET A 58 1.00 0.34 -4.58
N GLY A 59 2.03 0.47 -5.40
CA GLY A 59 2.94 1.61 -5.37
C GLY A 59 3.47 1.96 -6.74
N LYS A 60 4.36 2.94 -6.77
CA LYS A 60 5.04 3.43 -7.98
C LYS A 60 6.45 3.89 -7.65
N ALA A 61 7.27 4.07 -8.68
CA ALA A 61 8.50 4.85 -8.58
C ALA A 61 8.27 6.22 -9.22
N GLU A 62 8.61 7.31 -8.50
CA GLU A 62 8.40 8.67 -8.97
C GLU A 62 9.50 9.65 -8.53
N GLY A 63 9.41 10.89 -9.01
CA GLY A 63 10.38 11.94 -8.77
C GLY A 63 11.47 12.04 -9.83
N ARG A 64 12.44 12.93 -9.59
CA ARG A 64 13.60 13.20 -10.46
C ARG A 64 14.81 13.53 -9.60
N ASP A 65 16.00 13.21 -10.11
CA ASP A 65 17.29 13.49 -9.44
C ASP A 65 17.30 12.95 -8.01
N GLU A 66 17.67 13.77 -7.04
CA GLU A 66 17.72 13.42 -5.61
C GLU A 66 16.34 13.12 -4.99
N ASN A 67 15.26 13.45 -5.69
CA ASN A 67 13.90 13.12 -5.29
C ASN A 67 13.40 11.82 -5.93
N TRP A 68 14.25 10.98 -6.54
CA TRP A 68 13.81 9.68 -7.07
C TRP A 68 13.49 8.71 -5.92
N HIS A 69 12.23 8.30 -5.76
CA HIS A 69 11.76 7.49 -4.64
C HIS A 69 10.68 6.49 -5.04
N GLY A 70 10.46 5.49 -4.18
CA GLY A 70 9.26 4.65 -4.23
C GLY A 70 8.12 5.30 -3.44
N HIS A 71 6.89 5.20 -3.92
CA HIS A 71 5.71 5.71 -3.22
C HIS A 71 4.70 4.57 -3.01
N VAL A 72 4.25 4.37 -1.78
CA VAL A 72 3.16 3.44 -1.47
C VAL A 72 1.84 4.17 -1.61
N THR A 73 1.09 3.82 -2.66
CA THR A 73 -0.22 4.41 -2.93
C THR A 73 -1.32 3.78 -2.09
N ALA A 74 -1.29 2.46 -1.94
CA ALA A 74 -2.23 1.73 -1.10
C ALA A 74 -1.60 0.49 -0.49
N LEU A 75 -1.86 0.25 0.78
CA LEU A 75 -1.52 -0.98 1.48
C LEU A 75 -2.69 -1.35 2.39
N SER A 76 -3.36 -2.46 2.06
CA SER A 76 -4.51 -2.91 2.82
C SER A 76 -4.46 -4.41 3.06
N VAL A 77 -4.85 -4.80 4.27
CA VAL A 77 -5.00 -6.20 4.69
C VAL A 77 -6.39 -6.34 5.27
N ALA A 78 -7.17 -7.28 4.74
CA ALA A 78 -8.53 -7.53 5.19
C ALA A 78 -8.55 -7.82 6.71
N PRO A 79 -9.58 -7.34 7.43
CA PRO A 79 -9.65 -7.43 8.89
C PRO A 79 -9.34 -8.82 9.46
N ASP A 80 -9.88 -9.87 8.85
CA ASP A 80 -9.73 -11.27 9.29
C ASP A 80 -8.29 -11.81 9.15
N TYR A 81 -7.44 -11.12 8.38
CA TYR A 81 -6.07 -11.53 8.06
C TYR A 81 -5.00 -10.58 8.64
N ARG A 82 -5.40 -9.64 9.50
CA ARG A 82 -4.48 -8.72 10.18
C ARG A 82 -3.64 -9.46 11.24
N ARG A 83 -2.57 -8.81 11.71
CA ARG A 83 -1.63 -9.33 12.73
C ARG A 83 -0.86 -10.60 12.32
N LEU A 84 -0.93 -11.01 11.05
CA LEU A 84 -0.13 -12.09 10.46
C LEU A 84 1.18 -11.60 9.82
N GLY A 85 1.53 -10.32 9.98
CA GLY A 85 2.74 -9.73 9.39
C GLY A 85 2.67 -9.48 7.88
N LEU A 86 1.49 -9.62 7.25
CA LEU A 86 1.33 -9.47 5.79
C LEU A 86 1.69 -8.07 5.29
N GLY A 87 1.25 -7.03 6.01
CA GLY A 87 1.56 -5.64 5.64
C GLY A 87 3.06 -5.36 5.61
N ALA A 88 3.77 -5.75 6.68
CA ALA A 88 5.23 -5.64 6.76
C ALA A 88 5.94 -6.42 5.65
N ARG A 89 5.48 -7.64 5.34
CA ARG A 89 6.09 -8.46 4.28
C ARG A 89 5.91 -7.86 2.88
N MET A 90 4.74 -7.26 2.61
CA MET A 90 4.49 -6.55 1.36
C MET A 90 5.32 -5.26 1.26
N MET A 91 5.44 -4.51 2.37
CA MET A 91 6.33 -3.34 2.45
C MET A 91 7.78 -3.69 2.14
N HIS A 92 8.34 -4.73 2.76
CA HIS A 92 9.71 -5.17 2.48
C HIS A 92 9.94 -5.51 1.02
N THR A 93 8.94 -6.09 0.36
CA THR A 93 9.08 -6.38 -1.08
C THR A 93 9.11 -5.10 -1.91
N LEU A 94 8.25 -4.12 -1.58
CA LEU A 94 8.22 -2.82 -2.24
C LEU A 94 9.50 -1.99 -1.99
N GLU A 95 10.02 -2.01 -0.76
CA GLU A 95 11.29 -1.41 -0.38
C GLU A 95 12.43 -2.01 -1.22
N HIS A 96 12.49 -3.34 -1.30
CA HIS A 96 13.51 -4.04 -2.09
C HIS A 96 13.45 -3.67 -3.58
N ILE A 97 12.25 -3.59 -4.17
CA ILE A 97 12.08 -3.16 -5.56
C ILE A 97 12.59 -1.72 -5.74
N SER A 98 12.32 -0.85 -4.76
CA SER A 98 12.78 0.55 -4.77
C SER A 98 14.30 0.65 -4.70
N GLU A 99 14.94 -0.14 -3.84
CA GLU A 99 16.40 -0.24 -3.78
C GLU A 99 16.99 -0.71 -5.12
N MET A 100 16.38 -1.73 -5.76
CA MET A 100 16.82 -2.21 -7.07
C MET A 100 16.68 -1.15 -8.17
N LYS A 101 15.72 -0.23 -8.03
CA LYS A 101 15.56 0.96 -8.89
C LYS A 101 16.42 2.14 -8.47
N LYS A 102 17.31 1.98 -7.49
CA LYS A 102 18.18 3.03 -6.94
C LYS A 102 17.39 4.24 -6.42
N ALA A 103 16.19 4.00 -5.89
CA ALA A 103 15.42 5.01 -5.16
C ALA A 103 16.17 5.45 -3.90
N TYR A 104 16.14 6.74 -3.59
CA TYR A 104 16.79 7.29 -2.40
C TYR A 104 16.01 7.01 -1.11
N PHE A 105 14.69 6.92 -1.20
CA PHE A 105 13.80 6.63 -0.08
C PHE A 105 12.48 6.02 -0.58
N VAL A 106 11.63 5.64 0.37
CA VAL A 106 10.24 5.27 0.13
C VAL A 106 9.35 6.14 1.00
N ASP A 107 8.29 6.71 0.44
CA ASP A 107 7.29 7.48 1.17
C ASP A 107 5.88 6.91 1.01
N LEU A 108 4.97 7.44 1.82
CA LEU A 108 3.55 7.10 1.85
C LEU A 108 2.80 8.16 2.66
N PHE A 109 1.48 8.17 2.54
CA PHE A 109 0.59 8.96 3.40
C PHE A 109 -0.23 8.05 4.30
N VAL A 110 -0.42 8.47 5.54
CA VAL A 110 -1.25 7.75 6.51
C VAL A 110 -2.11 8.71 7.33
N ARG A 111 -3.39 8.37 7.49
CA ARG A 111 -4.33 9.08 8.39
C ARG A 111 -3.74 9.20 9.79
N VAL A 112 -3.77 10.40 10.38
CA VAL A 112 -3.22 10.64 11.73
C VAL A 112 -3.91 9.80 12.80
N SER A 113 -5.18 9.43 12.61
CA SER A 113 -5.94 8.54 13.50
C SER A 113 -5.60 7.05 13.35
N ASN A 114 -4.90 6.63 12.29
CA ASN A 114 -4.59 5.22 12.03
C ASN A 114 -3.32 4.79 12.81
N HIS A 115 -3.44 4.76 14.13
CA HIS A 115 -2.34 4.43 15.03
C HIS A 115 -1.76 3.01 14.81
N ILE A 116 -2.58 2.08 14.30
CA ILE A 116 -2.14 0.71 13.99
C ILE A 116 -1.15 0.73 12.83
N ALA A 117 -1.51 1.40 11.72
CA ALA A 117 -0.62 1.53 10.56
C ALA A 117 0.64 2.35 10.92
N ILE A 118 0.47 3.47 11.64
CA ILE A 118 1.60 4.29 12.10
C ILE A 118 2.58 3.48 12.96
N SER A 119 2.07 2.66 13.88
CA SER A 119 2.92 1.78 14.71
C SER A 119 3.67 0.75 13.86
N MET A 120 3.04 0.20 12.81
CA MET A 120 3.68 -0.72 11.89
C MET A 120 4.80 -0.03 11.11
N TYR A 121 4.53 1.12 10.50
CA TYR A 121 5.53 1.88 9.74
C TYR A 121 6.72 2.31 10.60
N LYS A 122 6.47 2.80 11.83
CA LYS A 122 7.55 3.10 12.79
C LYS A 122 8.40 1.88 13.13
N ALA A 123 7.78 0.71 13.28
CA ALA A 123 8.51 -0.53 13.54
C ALA A 123 9.36 -0.99 12.33
N LEU A 124 8.98 -0.58 11.11
CA LEU A 124 9.76 -0.77 9.88
C LEU A 124 10.88 0.28 9.71
N GLY A 125 10.94 1.30 10.58
CA GLY A 125 11.96 2.35 10.53
C GLY A 125 11.53 3.64 9.82
N TYR A 126 10.26 3.75 9.41
CA TYR A 126 9.74 5.00 8.84
C TYR A 126 9.64 6.10 9.90
N VAL A 127 9.88 7.33 9.46
CA VAL A 127 9.80 8.54 10.28
C VAL A 127 8.77 9.49 9.71
N VAL A 128 8.11 10.27 10.57
CA VAL A 128 7.18 11.32 10.11
C VAL A 128 8.02 12.47 9.55
N TYR A 129 7.87 12.74 8.25
CA TYR A 129 8.57 13.82 7.58
C TYR A 129 7.83 15.16 7.70
N ARG A 130 6.50 15.13 7.51
CA ARG A 130 5.62 16.31 7.62
C ARG A 130 4.20 15.89 7.97
N GLU A 131 3.37 16.87 8.31
CA GLU A 131 1.92 16.71 8.39
C GLU A 131 1.28 17.52 7.25
N ILE A 132 0.33 16.92 6.54
CA ILE A 132 -0.44 17.55 5.48
C ILE A 132 -1.86 17.78 5.98
N ILE A 133 -2.26 19.05 6.03
CA ILE A 133 -3.56 19.48 6.52
C ILE A 133 -4.65 19.10 5.52
N ASP A 134 -5.75 18.53 6.02
CA ASP A 134 -6.96 18.17 5.26
C ASP A 134 -6.67 17.33 4.00
N TYR A 135 -5.71 16.40 4.09
CA TYR A 135 -5.32 15.54 2.98
C TYR A 135 -6.42 14.54 2.60
N TYR A 136 -7.06 13.93 3.60
CA TYR A 136 -8.13 12.96 3.37
C TYR A 136 -9.49 13.63 3.49
N SER A 137 -10.24 13.63 2.38
CA SER A 137 -11.63 14.08 2.37
C SER A 137 -12.58 12.99 2.86
N GLY A 138 -13.65 13.39 3.53
CA GLY A 138 -14.67 12.46 4.02
C GLY A 138 -15.78 13.16 4.80
N PRO A 139 -16.52 12.44 5.66
CA PRO A 139 -17.49 13.07 6.57
C PRO A 139 -16.86 14.09 7.52
N ARG A 140 -15.56 13.92 7.81
CA ARG A 140 -14.68 14.91 8.44
C ARG A 140 -13.36 14.85 7.70
N ASP A 141 -12.86 16.01 7.31
CA ASP A 141 -11.53 16.11 6.74
C ASP A 141 -10.50 15.70 7.80
N GLU A 142 -9.44 15.05 7.33
CA GLU A 142 -8.41 14.51 8.20
C GLU A 142 -7.02 14.75 7.62
N ASN A 143 -6.09 15.12 8.50
CA ASN A 143 -4.69 15.30 8.16
C ASN A 143 -4.01 13.95 7.83
N ALA A 144 -2.93 14.02 7.07
CA ALA A 144 -2.04 12.90 6.83
C ALA A 144 -0.65 13.17 7.43
N TYR A 145 0.00 12.12 7.90
CA TYR A 145 1.46 12.06 8.02
C TYR A 145 2.05 11.48 6.74
#